data_AF-A0A1Q3YI86-F1
#
_entry.id   AF-A0A1Q3YI86-F1
#
_cell.length_a   1.000
_cell.length_b   1.000
_cell.length_c   1.000
_cell.angle_alpha   90.00
_cell.angle_beta   90.00
_cell.angle_gamma   90.00
#
_symmetry.space_group_name_H-M   'P 1'
#
loop_
_entity.id
_entity.type
_entity.pdbx_description
1 polymer ?
#
loop_
_entity_poly.entity_id
_entity_poly.type
_entity_poly.pdbx_seq_one_letter_code
_entity_poly.pdbx_strand_id
1 'polypeptide(L)'
;MDPLLEKELEQAARRQGVTKSQFIISAVERALGRKDPAELYRRVMEEAAHYKVGEGAADADLPAHQAALRQSLRERYAEQQDDYAAYLAQRGGK
;
A
#
# COMPACT_ATOMS: atom_id res chain seq x y z
N MET A 1 -8.64 -21.27 -17.30
CA MET A 1 -9.92 -21.31 -16.55
C MET A 1 -10.52 -22.69 -16.69
N ASP A 2 -11.44 -23.06 -15.81
CA ASP A 2 -12.24 -24.27 -16.00
C ASP A 2 -12.98 -24.20 -17.36
N PRO A 3 -12.85 -25.20 -18.25
CA PRO A 3 -13.49 -25.19 -19.57
C PRO A 3 -15.02 -25.09 -19.53
N LEU A 4 -15.66 -25.55 -18.46
CA LEU A 4 -17.10 -25.41 -18.26
C LEU A 4 -17.48 -23.96 -18.00
N LEU A 5 -16.74 -23.30 -17.11
CA LEU A 5 -16.94 -21.89 -16.76
C LEU A 5 -16.77 -20.98 -17.99
N GLU A 6 -15.81 -21.28 -18.85
CA GLU A 6 -15.58 -20.51 -20.08
C GLU A 6 -16.76 -20.57 -21.05
N LYS A 7 -17.39 -21.75 -21.20
CA LYS A 7 -18.60 -21.91 -22.03
C LYS A 7 -19.81 -21.16 -21.45
N GLU A 8 -19.97 -21.19 -20.13
CA GLU A 8 -21.05 -20.45 -19.46
C GLU A 8 -20.88 -18.94 -19.60
N LEU A 9 -19.64 -18.43 -19.48
CA LEU A 9 -19.31 -17.03 -19.71
C LEU A 9 -19.62 -16.59 -21.14
N GLU A 10 -19.27 -17.40 -22.14
CA GLU A 10 -19.59 -17.09 -23.54
C GLU A 10 -21.10 -17.06 -23.80
N GLN A 11 -21.85 -18.01 -23.24
CA GLN A 11 -23.31 -18.02 -23.37
C GLN A 11 -23.94 -16.80 -22.68
N ALA A 12 -23.46 -16.43 -21.50
CA ALA A 12 -23.94 -15.27 -20.76
C ALA A 12 -23.65 -13.96 -21.52
N ALA A 13 -22.45 -13.81 -22.08
CA ALA A 13 -22.08 -12.68 -22.93
C ALA A 13 -22.96 -12.60 -24.20
N ARG A 14 -23.19 -13.74 -24.87
CA ARG A 14 -24.06 -13.84 -26.05
C ARG A 14 -25.51 -13.44 -25.75
N ARG A 15 -26.07 -13.86 -24.61
CA ARG A 15 -27.44 -13.47 -24.18
C ARG A 15 -27.59 -11.97 -23.99
N GLN A 16 -26.50 -11.28 -23.64
CA GLN A 16 -26.48 -9.83 -23.45
C GLN A 16 -26.02 -9.07 -24.70
N GLY A 17 -25.72 -9.77 -25.81
CA GLY A 17 -25.25 -9.15 -27.05
C GLY A 17 -23.88 -8.49 -26.94
N VAL A 18 -23.08 -8.86 -25.93
CA VAL A 18 -21.75 -8.29 -25.67
C VAL A 18 -20.65 -9.33 -25.88
N THR A 19 -19.41 -8.88 -26.03
CA THR A 19 -18.25 -9.78 -26.11
C THR A 19 -17.94 -10.38 -24.74
N LYS A 20 -17.30 -11.55 -24.70
CA LYS A 20 -16.84 -12.20 -23.47
C LYS A 20 -16.00 -11.24 -22.60
N SER A 21 -15.09 -10.49 -23.23
CA SER A 21 -14.27 -9.50 -22.54
C SER A 21 -15.11 -8.40 -21.89
N GLN A 22 -16.08 -7.84 -22.62
CA GLN A 22 -16.96 -6.79 -22.08
C GLN A 22 -17.83 -7.30 -20.92
N PHE A 23 -18.32 -8.54 -21.03
CA PHE A 23 -19.08 -9.20 -19.97
C PHE A 23 -18.24 -9.35 -18.71
N ILE A 24 -17.01 -9.86 -18.82
CA ILE A 24 -16.09 -10.03 -17.69
C ILE A 24 -15.77 -8.68 -17.04
N ILE A 25 -15.45 -7.66 -17.82
CA ILE A 25 -15.18 -6.31 -17.31
C ILE A 25 -16.38 -5.80 -16.50
N SER A 26 -17.59 -5.86 -17.08
CA SER A 26 -18.80 -5.39 -16.40
C SER A 26 -19.16 -6.20 -15.14
N ALA A 27 -18.87 -7.50 -15.13
CA ALA A 27 -19.07 -8.38 -13.98
C ALA A 27 -18.07 -8.05 -12.86
N VAL A 28 -16.82 -7.79 -13.21
CA VAL A 28 -15.78 -7.36 -12.28
C VAL A 28 -16.09 -5.98 -11.72
N GLU A 29 -16.48 -5.02 -12.56
CA GLU A 29 -16.91 -3.68 -12.12
C GLU A 29 -18.15 -3.73 -11.20
N ARG A 30 -19.09 -4.64 -11.48
CA ARG A 30 -20.27 -4.87 -10.65
C ARG A 30 -19.91 -5.57 -9.33
N ALA A 31 -19.01 -6.55 -9.34
CA ALA A 31 -18.56 -7.28 -8.16
C ALA A 31 -17.70 -6.40 -7.23
N LEU A 32 -16.87 -5.54 -7.81
CA LEU A 32 -16.14 -4.49 -7.10
C LEU A 32 -17.06 -3.33 -6.66
N GLY A 33 -18.31 -3.35 -7.13
CA GLY A 33 -19.41 -2.56 -6.61
C GLY A 33 -19.30 -1.07 -6.94
N ARG A 34 -19.14 -0.69 -8.22
CA ARG A 34 -19.12 0.72 -8.68
C ARG A 34 -18.37 1.67 -7.73
N LYS A 35 -17.23 1.24 -7.18
CA LYS A 35 -16.36 2.16 -6.47
C LYS A 35 -15.57 2.86 -7.55
N ASP A 36 -15.79 4.16 -7.68
CA ASP A 36 -14.89 5.03 -8.42
C ASP A 36 -13.45 4.63 -8.04
N PRO A 37 -12.57 4.35 -9.02
CA PRO A 37 -11.17 4.02 -8.73
C PRO A 37 -10.53 5.03 -7.77
N ALA A 38 -10.93 6.30 -7.83
CA ALA A 38 -10.50 7.35 -6.93
C ALA A 38 -11.00 7.14 -5.48
N GLU A 39 -12.23 6.67 -5.29
CA GLU A 39 -12.76 6.35 -3.96
C GLU A 39 -12.12 5.11 -3.34
N LEU A 40 -11.83 4.09 -4.16
CA LEU A 40 -11.07 2.92 -3.74
C LEU A 40 -9.68 3.32 -3.27
N TYR A 41 -8.99 4.14 -4.07
CA TYR A 41 -7.68 4.67 -3.73
C TYR A 41 -7.71 5.49 -2.43
N ARG A 42 -8.69 6.40 -2.30
CA ARG A 42 -8.85 7.22 -1.08
C ARG A 42 -9.07 6.35 0.16
N ARG A 43 -9.94 5.34 0.06
CA ARG A 43 -10.22 4.42 1.17
C ARG A 43 -8.99 3.60 1.58
N VAL A 44 -8.22 3.11 0.62
CA VAL A 44 -6.96 2.39 0.90
C VAL A 44 -5.95 3.32 1.58
N MET A 45 -5.84 4.57 1.12
CA MET A 45 -4.96 5.56 1.75
C MET A 45 -5.43 5.94 3.16
N GLU A 46 -6.73 6.10 3.39
CA GLU A 46 -7.31 6.32 4.73
C GLU A 46 -7.04 5.12 5.66
N GLU A 47 -7.23 3.89 5.17
CA GLU A 47 -6.97 2.67 5.93
C GLU A 47 -5.48 2.47 6.24
N ALA A 48 -4.60 2.75 5.26
CA ALA A 48 -3.16 2.71 5.45
C ALA A 48 -2.64 3.84 6.36
N ALA A 49 -3.30 5.01 6.36
CA ALA A 49 -2.98 6.11 7.28
C ALA A 49 -3.22 5.74 8.76
N HIS A 50 -4.04 4.72 9.02
CA HIS A 50 -4.21 4.15 10.36
C HIS A 50 -3.11 3.16 10.77
N TYR A 51 -1.98 3.10 10.05
CA TYR A 51 -0.77 2.49 10.59
C TYR A 51 -0.26 3.33 11.76
N LYS A 52 -0.87 3.12 12.93
CA LYS A 52 -0.35 3.60 14.20
C LYS A 52 0.94 2.84 14.44
N VAL A 53 2.06 3.48 14.10
CA VAL A 53 3.33 3.17 14.73
C VAL A 53 3.05 3.39 16.22
N GLY A 54 2.74 2.32 16.96
CA GLY A 54 2.55 2.42 18.40
C GLY A 54 3.80 3.05 18.99
N GLU A 55 3.69 3.66 20.17
CA GLU A 55 4.82 4.30 20.87
C GLU A 55 6.00 3.31 21.12
N GLY A 56 5.79 2.03 20.84
CA GLY A 56 6.73 0.96 21.06
C GLY A 56 6.86 0.68 22.55
N ALA A 57 7.51 -0.43 22.91
CA ALA A 57 7.92 -0.61 24.29
C ALA A 57 8.98 0.46 24.66
N ALA A 58 8.99 0.90 25.91
CA ALA A 58 10.07 1.74 26.41
C ALA A 58 11.39 0.96 26.34
N ASP A 59 12.52 1.66 26.23
CA ASP A 59 13.83 0.99 26.15
C ASP A 59 14.11 0.12 27.39
N ALA A 60 13.53 0.49 28.55
CA ALA A 60 13.62 -0.25 29.80
C ALA A 60 12.82 -1.57 29.80
N ASP A 61 11.81 -1.70 28.94
CA ASP A 61 10.96 -2.89 28.83
C ASP A 61 11.47 -3.88 27.76
N LEU A 62 12.53 -3.52 27.04
CA LEU A 62 13.12 -4.33 25.98
C LEU A 62 14.26 -5.22 26.52
N PRO A 63 14.47 -6.41 25.94
CA PRO A 63 15.68 -7.18 26.16
C PRO A 63 16.94 -6.36 25.81
N ALA A 64 18.03 -6.54 26.58
CA ALA A 64 19.25 -5.72 26.47
C ALA A 64 19.82 -5.63 25.04
N HIS A 65 19.76 -6.73 24.27
CA HIS A 65 20.24 -6.76 22.88
C HIS A 65 19.37 -5.90 21.93
N GLN A 66 18.07 -5.82 22.18
CA GLN A 66 17.15 -5.00 21.38
C GLN A 66 17.27 -3.53 21.74
N ALA A 67 17.45 -3.20 23.02
CA ALA A 67 17.72 -1.85 23.48
C ALA A 67 19.04 -1.30 22.86
N ALA A 68 20.11 -2.09 22.90
CA ALA A 68 21.39 -1.73 22.29
C ALA A 68 21.28 -1.54 20.77
N LEU A 69 20.56 -2.43 20.09
CA LEU A 69 20.30 -2.28 18.65
C LEU A 69 19.53 -0.98 18.36
N ARG A 70 18.45 -0.70 19.11
CA ARG A 70 17.64 0.51 18.93
C ARG A 70 18.45 1.78 19.19
N GLN A 71 19.34 1.77 20.17
CA GLN A 71 20.27 2.87 20.43
C GLN A 71 21.22 3.09 19.24
N SER A 72 21.88 2.04 18.74
CA SER A 72 22.81 2.16 17.61
C SER A 72 22.14 2.69 16.33
N LEU A 73 20.88 2.34 16.11
CA LEU A 73 20.10 2.82 14.97
C LEU A 73 19.76 4.31 15.11
N ARG A 74 19.47 4.78 16.34
CA ARG A 74 19.23 6.20 16.61
C ARG A 74 20.49 7.04 16.40
N GLU A 75 21.64 6.56 16.86
CA GLU A 75 22.93 7.24 16.68
C GLU A 75 23.24 7.42 15.18
N ARG A 76 23.14 6.34 14.39
CA ARG A 76 23.34 6.42 12.92
C ARG A 76 22.34 7.35 12.24
N TYR A 77 21.10 7.36 12.69
CA TYR A 77 20.07 8.22 12.11
C TYR A 77 20.37 9.70 12.39
N ALA A 78 20.85 10.04 13.59
CA ALA A 78 21.27 11.40 13.92
C ALA A 78 22.45 11.87 13.04
N GLU A 79 23.48 11.03 12.89
CA GLU A 79 24.61 11.31 11.99
C GLU A 79 24.14 11.58 10.54
N GLN A 80 23.25 10.73 10.03
CA GLN A 80 22.69 10.89 8.68
C GLN A 80 21.88 12.19 8.52
N GLN A 81 21.15 12.59 9.56
CA GLN A 81 20.40 13.85 9.55
C GLN A 81 21.34 15.06 9.53
N ASP A 82 22.41 15.03 10.32
CA ASP A 82 23.43 16.09 10.36
C ASP A 82 24.15 16.21 9.01
N ASP A 83 24.54 15.07 8.41
CA ASP A 83 25.14 15.02 7.07
C ASP A 83 24.21 15.60 6.00
N TYR A 84 22.92 15.24 6.07
CA TYR A 84 21.93 15.76 5.13
C TYR A 84 21.69 17.27 5.32
N ALA A 85 21.66 17.75 6.58
CA ALA A 85 21.57 19.17 6.88
C ALA A 85 22.79 19.95 6.36
N ALA A 86 24.00 19.40 6.51
CA ALA A 86 25.22 19.98 5.96
C ALA A 86 25.20 20.04 4.43
N TYR A 87 24.73 18.97 3.77
CA TYR A 87 24.52 18.95 2.32
C TYR A 87 23.54 20.03 1.85
N LEU A 88 22.40 20.19 2.54
CA LEU A 88 21.42 21.22 2.20
C LEU A 88 21.98 22.63 2.42
N ALA A 89 22.74 22.87 3.48
CA ALA A 89 23.38 24.16 3.75
C ALA A 89 24.39 24.55 2.66
N GLN A 90 25.19 23.58 2.17
CA GLN A 90 26.09 23.80 1.04
C GLN A 90 25.35 24.10 -0.27
N ARG A 91 24.17 23.52 -0.46
CA ARG A 91 23.35 23.70 -1.67
C ARG A 91 22.51 24.98 -1.66
N GLY A 92 22.07 25.45 -0.49
CA GLY A 92 21.26 26.66 -0.32
C GLY A 92 22.05 27.96 -0.21
N GLY A 93 23.38 27.90 -0.10
CA GLY A 93 24.28 29.05 0.03
C GLY A 93 24.82 29.64 -1.29
N LYS A 94 24.11 29.48 -2.41
CA LYS A 94 24.44 30.09 -3.70
C LYS A 94 23.35 31.05 -4.16
#